data_AF-A0A7M5TRZ5-F1
#
_entry.id   AF-A0A7M5TRZ5-F1
#
_cell.length_a   1.000
_cell.length_b   1.000
_cell.length_c   1.000
_cell.angle_alpha   90.00
_cell.angle_beta   90.00
_cell.angle_gamma   90.00
#
_symmetry.space_group_name_H-M   'P 1'
#
loop_
_entity.id
_entity.type
_entity.pdbx_description
1 polymer ?
#
loop_
_entity_poly.entity_id
_entity_poly.type
_entity_poly.pdbx_seq_one_letter_code
_entity_poly.pdbx_strand_id
1 'polypeptide(L)'
;VSTNRMQHISINASNSNVNAITEMARNVFQIDDLVLASASGCIIEDTEVTRDFTFWRSAARKIYAVQEEQFQRQPTSTAQRASSDDNANREIIEKLDSMERTIERNSL
;
A
#
# COMPACT_ATOMS: atom_id res chain seq x y z
N VAL A 1 -23.77 -24.01 0.78
CA VAL A 1 -22.77 -24.23 -0.30
C VAL A 1 -22.21 -22.87 -0.68
N SER A 2 -20.99 -22.53 -0.24
CA SER A 2 -20.34 -21.29 -0.67
C SER A 2 -19.88 -21.46 -2.11
N THR A 3 -20.64 -20.95 -3.07
CA THR A 3 -20.23 -20.90 -4.47
C THR A 3 -19.11 -19.88 -4.61
N ASN A 4 -17.89 -20.33 -4.86
CA ASN A 4 -16.79 -19.48 -5.26
C ASN A 4 -17.13 -18.89 -6.65
N ARG A 5 -17.52 -17.62 -6.69
CA ARG A 5 -17.82 -16.89 -7.93
C ARG A 5 -16.58 -16.11 -8.34
N MET A 6 -15.91 -16.57 -9.39
CA MET A 6 -14.83 -15.83 -10.03
C MET A 6 -15.43 -14.83 -11.03
N GLN A 7 -15.11 -13.56 -10.87
CA GLN A 7 -15.48 -12.49 -11.80
C GLN A 7 -14.21 -11.77 -12.27
N HIS A 8 -14.26 -11.27 -13.50
CA HIS A 8 -13.13 -10.58 -14.14
C HIS A 8 -13.44 -9.10 -14.32
N ILE A 9 -12.50 -8.25 -13.94
CA ILE A 9 -12.56 -6.80 -14.15
C ILE A 9 -11.52 -6.45 -15.23
N SER A 10 -11.94 -5.70 -16.24
CA SER A 10 -11.04 -5.25 -17.31
C SER A 10 -10.48 -3.86 -16.99
N ILE A 11 -9.15 -3.79 -16.90
CA ILE A 11 -8.42 -2.56 -16.58
C ILE A 11 -7.61 -2.14 -17.82
N ASN A 12 -7.53 -0.85 -18.08
CA ASN A 12 -6.75 -0.20 -19.13
C ASN A 12 -6.13 1.09 -18.59
N ALA A 13 -5.36 1.81 -19.41
CA ALA A 13 -4.67 3.04 -18.97
C ALA A 13 -5.60 4.19 -18.55
N SER A 14 -6.84 4.23 -19.04
CA SER A 14 -7.79 5.31 -18.71
C SER A 14 -8.50 5.09 -17.37
N ASN A 15 -8.55 3.85 -16.88
CA ASN A 15 -9.25 3.48 -15.66
C ASN A 15 -8.33 2.83 -14.62
N SER A 16 -7.01 2.90 -14.81
CA SER A 16 -6.00 2.36 -13.92
C SER A 16 -5.75 3.21 -12.69
N ASN A 17 -6.81 3.61 -11.97
CA ASN A 17 -6.70 4.35 -10.72
C ASN A 17 -7.58 3.71 -9.64
N VAL A 18 -7.26 4.02 -8.38
CA VAL A 18 -7.92 3.42 -7.22
C VAL A 18 -9.43 3.64 -7.25
N ASN A 19 -9.89 4.85 -7.57
CA ASN A 19 -11.32 5.17 -7.55
C ASN A 19 -12.11 4.35 -8.56
N ALA A 20 -11.66 4.32 -9.82
CA ALA A 20 -12.33 3.58 -10.88
C ALA A 20 -12.37 2.08 -10.60
N ILE A 21 -11.27 1.50 -10.13
CA ILE A 21 -11.19 0.07 -9.85
C ILE A 21 -12.02 -0.29 -8.61
N THR A 22 -12.06 0.59 -7.61
CA THR A 22 -12.93 0.43 -6.44
C THR A 22 -14.39 0.40 -6.87
N GLU A 23 -14.83 1.34 -7.72
CA GLU A 23 -16.19 1.38 -8.24
C GLU A 23 -16.54 0.13 -9.06
N MET A 24 -15.63 -0.34 -9.92
CA MET A 24 -15.80 -1.60 -10.64
C MET A 24 -15.95 -2.79 -9.68
N ALA A 25 -15.12 -2.86 -8.63
CA ALA A 25 -15.22 -3.90 -7.61
C ALA A 25 -16.56 -3.82 -6.86
N ARG A 26 -17.04 -2.62 -6.48
CA ARG A 26 -18.37 -2.44 -5.87
C ARG A 26 -19.48 -2.97 -6.76
N ASN A 27 -19.45 -2.65 -8.04
CA ASN A 27 -20.45 -3.13 -9.00
C ASN A 27 -20.42 -4.67 -9.16
N VAL A 28 -19.24 -5.27 -9.11
CA VAL A 28 -19.03 -6.72 -9.24
C VAL A 28 -19.46 -7.48 -7.98
N PHE A 29 -19.09 -6.98 -6.81
CA PHE A 29 -19.32 -7.65 -5.52
C PHE A 29 -20.60 -7.21 -4.81
N GLN A 30 -21.23 -6.12 -5.27
CA GLN A 30 -22.45 -5.52 -4.69
C GLN A 30 -22.23 -5.15 -3.21
N ILE A 31 -21.13 -4.44 -2.94
CA ILE A 31 -20.72 -3.96 -1.61
C ILE A 31 -20.58 -2.45 -1.70
N ASP A 32 -21.32 -1.70 -0.87
CA ASP A 32 -21.31 -0.23 -0.89
C ASP A 32 -20.02 0.33 -0.28
N ASP A 33 -19.72 -0.01 0.98
CA ASP A 33 -18.57 0.50 1.74
C ASP A 33 -17.30 -0.34 1.49
N LEU A 34 -16.88 -0.40 0.23
CA LEU A 34 -15.72 -1.17 -0.20
C LEU A 34 -14.46 -0.32 -0.31
N VAL A 35 -13.36 -0.86 0.20
CA VAL A 35 -11.99 -0.37 -0.01
C VAL A 35 -11.10 -1.45 -0.61
N LEU A 36 -10.05 -1.03 -1.31
CA LEU A 36 -9.02 -1.93 -1.84
C LEU A 36 -7.85 -2.01 -0.88
N ALA A 37 -7.42 -3.23 -0.55
CA ALA A 37 -6.31 -3.50 0.33
C ALA A 37 -5.24 -4.37 -0.34
N SER A 38 -3.98 -4.13 0.01
CA SER A 38 -2.86 -4.98 -0.38
C SER A 38 -2.84 -6.28 0.44
N ALA A 39 -2.02 -7.25 0.01
CA ALA A 39 -1.76 -8.47 0.78
C ALA A 39 -1.12 -8.23 2.15
N SER A 40 -0.53 -7.05 2.39
CA SER A 40 0.01 -6.69 3.71
C SER A 40 -1.04 -6.11 4.65
N GLY A 41 -2.30 -6.00 4.21
CA GLY A 41 -3.38 -5.40 5.01
C GLY A 41 -3.26 -3.88 5.11
N CYS A 42 -2.77 -3.21 4.06
CA CYS A 42 -2.79 -1.75 3.97
C CYS A 42 -3.81 -1.32 2.90
N ILE A 43 -4.55 -0.23 3.15
CA ILE A 43 -5.41 0.37 2.13
C ILE A 43 -4.52 0.87 0.98
N ILE A 44 -4.96 0.64 -0.25
CA ILE A 44 -4.30 1.15 -1.44
C ILE A 44 -4.79 2.58 -1.66
N GLU A 45 -3.89 3.55 -1.47
CA GLU A 45 -4.18 4.97 -1.66
C GLU A 45 -4.04 5.38 -3.13
N ASP A 46 -4.76 6.43 -3.53
CA ASP A 46 -4.64 7.02 -4.85
C ASP A 46 -3.39 7.93 -4.92
N THR A 47 -2.35 7.43 -5.57
CA THR A 47 -1.03 8.05 -5.71
C THR A 47 -0.61 8.00 -7.17
N GLU A 48 0.47 8.69 -7.55
CA GLU A 48 1.00 8.61 -8.92
C GLU A 48 1.31 7.15 -9.34
N VAL A 49 1.83 6.35 -8.42
CA VAL A 49 2.16 4.94 -8.66
C VAL A 49 0.91 4.10 -8.89
N THR A 50 -0.15 4.31 -8.11
CA THR A 50 -1.40 3.54 -8.22
C THR A 50 -2.33 4.05 -9.32
N ARG A 51 -1.97 5.15 -10.00
CA ARG A 51 -2.58 5.62 -11.25
C ARG A 51 -1.94 5.01 -12.50
N ASP A 52 -0.79 4.37 -12.36
CA ASP A 52 -0.13 3.67 -13.46
C ASP A 52 -0.75 2.28 -13.66
N PHE A 53 -1.12 1.97 -14.91
CA PHE A 53 -1.57 0.66 -15.34
C PHE A 53 -0.61 -0.48 -14.98
N THR A 54 0.71 -0.23 -14.95
CA THR A 54 1.70 -1.25 -14.60
C THR A 54 1.57 -1.74 -13.15
N PHE A 55 1.07 -0.88 -12.24
CA PHE A 55 0.77 -1.27 -10.87
C PHE A 55 -0.30 -2.37 -10.81
N TRP A 56 -1.36 -2.24 -11.60
CA TRP A 56 -2.50 -3.17 -11.57
C TRP A 56 -2.25 -4.48 -12.31
N ARG A 57 -1.34 -4.48 -13.30
CA ARG A 57 -1.03 -5.66 -14.13
C ARG A 57 -0.04 -6.65 -13.48
N SER A 58 0.48 -6.35 -12.29
CA SER A 58 1.50 -7.20 -11.66
C SER A 58 0.94 -8.56 -11.23
N ALA A 59 1.41 -9.65 -11.86
CA ALA A 59 0.94 -11.02 -11.58
C ALA A 59 1.21 -11.50 -10.14
N ALA A 60 2.19 -10.91 -9.45
CA ALA A 60 2.49 -11.23 -8.06
C ALA A 60 1.64 -10.43 -7.06
N ARG A 61 0.99 -9.34 -7.50
CA ARG A 61 0.26 -8.43 -6.60
C ARG A 61 -1.15 -8.93 -6.41
N LYS A 62 -1.44 -9.40 -5.20
CA LYS A 62 -2.81 -9.70 -4.75
C LYS A 62 -3.43 -8.43 -4.18
N ILE A 63 -4.63 -8.13 -4.66
CA ILE A 63 -5.45 -7.00 -4.20
C ILE A 63 -6.76 -7.59 -3.70
N TYR A 64 -7.18 -7.13 -2.53
CA TYR A 64 -8.37 -7.58 -1.84
C TYR A 64 -9.40 -6.47 -1.81
N ALA A 65 -10.64 -6.81 -2.10
CA ALA A 65 -11.77 -5.91 -2.02
C ALA A 65 -12.49 -6.24 -0.71
N VAL A 66 -12.46 -5.32 0.26
CA VAL A 66 -12.93 -5.57 1.63
C VAL A 66 -13.91 -4.49 2.08
N GLN A 67 -14.80 -4.84 2.99
CA GLN A 67 -15.65 -3.84 3.65
C GLN A 67 -14.81 -2.98 4.59
N GLU A 68 -15.00 -1.67 4.52
CA GLU A 68 -14.23 -0.69 5.29
C GLU A 68 -14.32 -0.95 6.80
N GLU A 69 -15.50 -1.28 7.31
CA GLU A 69 -15.71 -1.59 8.73
C GLU A 69 -14.85 -2.80 9.20
N GLN A 70 -14.63 -3.79 8.33
CA GLN A 70 -13.80 -4.95 8.64
C GLN A 70 -12.31 -4.59 8.71
N PHE A 71 -11.91 -3.54 8.00
CA PHE A 71 -10.54 -3.04 7.99
C PHE A 71 -10.24 -2.18 9.22
N GLN A 72 -11.15 -1.28 9.61
CA GLN A 72 -10.98 -0.39 10.78
C GLN A 72 -10.86 -1.16 12.11
N ARG A 73 -11.29 -2.42 12.16
CA ARG A 73 -11.17 -3.30 13.35
C ARG A 73 -9.84 -4.03 13.47
N GLN A 74 -8.95 -3.93 12.49
CA GLN A 74 -7.57 -4.38 12.65
C GLN A 74 -6.71 -3.20 13.10
N PRO A 75 -6.25 -3.15 14.36
CA PRO A 75 -5.23 -2.19 14.73
C PRO A 75 -4.04 -2.44 13.80
N THR A 76 -3.71 -1.42 13.01
CA THR A 76 -2.54 -1.38 12.15
C THR A 76 -1.33 -1.87 12.94
N SER A 77 -0.93 -3.12 12.72
CA SER A 77 0.32 -3.67 13.27
C SER A 77 1.55 -2.93 12.72
N THR A 78 1.35 -2.08 11.71
CA THR A 78 2.29 -1.07 11.21
C THR A 78 2.57 0.07 12.19
N ALA A 79 1.70 0.37 13.16
CA ALA A 79 2.00 1.35 14.20
C ALA A 79 3.16 0.92 15.12
N GLN A 80 3.44 -0.39 15.22
CA GLN A 80 4.61 -0.91 15.93
C GLN A 80 5.88 -0.98 15.07
N ARG A 81 5.78 -0.88 13.73
CA ARG A 81 6.95 -0.85 12.83
C ARG A 81 7.45 0.56 12.57
N ALA A 82 6.55 1.54 12.48
CA ALA A 82 6.93 2.95 12.36
C ALA A 82 7.84 3.42 13.51
N SER A 83 7.61 2.93 14.74
CA SER A 83 8.48 3.26 15.88
C SER A 83 9.88 2.63 15.80
N SER A 84 10.02 1.49 15.12
CA SER A 84 11.34 0.85 14.93
C SER A 84 12.08 1.44 13.74
N ASP A 85 11.37 1.83 12.67
CA ASP A 85 11.97 2.47 11.49
C ASP A 85 12.42 3.91 11.79
N ASP A 86 11.69 4.68 12.61
CA ASP A 86 12.15 6.00 13.06
C ASP A 86 13.42 5.92 13.93
N ASN A 87 13.54 4.87 14.75
CA ASN A 87 14.75 4.65 15.55
C ASN A 87 15.95 4.25 14.67
N ALA A 88 15.74 3.38 13.69
CA ALA A 88 16.77 2.97 12.74
C ALA A 88 17.21 4.14 11.83
N ASN A 89 16.27 4.97 11.37
CA ASN A 89 16.57 6.15 10.57
C ASN A 89 17.34 7.20 11.39
N ARG A 90 17.00 7.39 12.66
CA ARG A 90 17.74 8.27 13.56
C ARG A 90 19.18 7.79 13.79
N GLU A 91 19.38 6.49 13.99
CA GLU A 91 20.72 5.91 14.15
C GLU A 91 21.58 6.06 12.88
N ILE A 92 20.96 5.94 11.69
CA ILE A 92 21.63 6.15 10.40
C ILE A 92 22.03 7.63 10.24
N ILE A 93 21.15 8.57 10.59
CA ILE A 93 21.42 10.01 10.52
C ILE A 93 22.56 10.39 11.48
N GLU A 94 22.54 9.90 12.73
CA GLU A 94 23.60 10.18 13.71
C GLU A 94 24.96 9.59 13.29
N LYS A 95 24.97 8.43 12.61
CA LYS A 95 26.20 7.83 12.05
C LYS A 95 26.76 8.63 10.87
N LEU A 96 25.90 9.16 10.00
CA LEU A 96 26.33 10.00 8.88
C LEU A 96 26.97 11.30 9.36
N ASP A 97 26.35 11.98 10.34
CA ASP A 97 26.90 13.20 10.96
C ASP A 97 28.26 12.93 11.63
N SER A 98 28.41 11.78 12.30
CA SER A 98 29.69 11.39 12.90
C SER A 98 30.77 11.09 11.86
N MET A 99 30.40 10.51 10.72
CA MET A 99 31.34 10.22 9.64
C MET A 99 31.80 11.51 8.95
N GLU A 100 30.89 12.45 8.70
CA GLU A 100 31.20 13.74 8.09
C GLU A 100 32.19 14.53 8.94
N ARG A 101 31.96 14.62 10.25
CA ARG A 101 32.91 15.27 11.19
C ARG A 101 34.26 14.56 11.26
N THR A 102 34.30 13.25 11.06
CA THR A 102 35.56 12.49 11.06
C THR A 102 36.37 12.74 9.78
N ILE A 103 35.69 12.89 8.64
CA ILE A 103 36.31 13.24 7.37
C ILE A 103 36.87 14.66 7.43
N GLU A 104 36.10 15.62 7.97
CA GLU A 104 36.57 17.00 8.17
C GLU A 104 37.78 17.08 9.11
N ARG A 105 37.77 16.29 10.20
CA ARG A 105 38.87 16.26 11.18
C ARG A 105 40.15 15.62 10.65
N ASN A 106 40.05 14.66 9.72
CA ASN A 106 41.19 13.99 9.10
C ASN A 106 41.69 14.70 7.82
N SER A 107 41.03 15.77 7.40
CA SER A 107 41.40 16.59 6.22
C SER A 107 42.14 17.90 6.61
N LEU A 108 42.51 18.04 7.88
CA LEU A 108 43.42 19.06 8.44
C LEU A 108 44.75 18.41 8.83
#